data_AF-C9L7A0-F1
#
_entry.id   AF-C9L7A0-F1
#
_cell.length_a   1.000
_cell.length_b   1.000
_cell.length_c   1.000
_cell.angle_alpha   90.00
_cell.angle_beta   90.00
_cell.angle_gamma   90.00
#
_symmetry.space_group_name_H-M   'P 1'
#
loop_
_entity.id
_entity.type
_entity.pdbx_description
1 polymer ?
#
loop_
_entity_poly.entity_id
_entity_poly.type
_entity_poly.pdbx_seq_one_letter_code
_entity_poly.pdbx_strand_id
1 'polypeptide(L)'
;MIEDDRPIRICPKCGSIITARRSDECNTCDLEWDKLILTNYTFKIRLEMDKEQKREWEEMLRKRYVLSPDNPYYDKEAWNRREDIEFQIQLQKDNWEKKRNEEAAQSQSHQLICPKCAGTNFTPVRRKWSFITGFMTNKVDMVCNDCGHVVKK
;
A
#
# COMPACT_ATOMS: atom_id res chain seq x y z
N MET A 1 11.64 12.40 -17.07
CA MET A 1 10.39 11.74 -16.66
C MET A 1 9.69 11.30 -17.93
N ILE A 2 9.37 10.02 -18.08
CA ILE A 2 8.60 9.56 -19.24
C ILE A 2 7.15 9.91 -18.93
N GLU A 3 6.61 10.90 -19.62
CA GLU A 3 5.18 11.22 -19.55
C GLU A 3 4.40 10.04 -20.13
N ASP A 4 3.68 9.34 -19.26
CA ASP A 4 2.98 8.12 -19.62
C ASP A 4 1.54 8.44 -20.04
N ASP A 5 1.42 9.03 -21.23
CA ASP A 5 0.14 9.36 -21.88
C ASP A 5 -0.48 8.17 -22.64
N ARG A 6 -0.19 6.94 -22.19
CA ARG A 6 -0.78 5.75 -22.81
C ARG A 6 -2.31 5.79 -22.67
N PRO A 7 -3.05 5.48 -23.75
CA PRO A 7 -4.50 5.42 -23.68
C PRO A 7 -4.94 4.23 -22.83
N ILE A 8 -6.03 4.42 -22.11
CA ILE A 8 -6.64 3.40 -21.27
C ILE A 8 -7.59 2.56 -22.12
N ARG A 9 -7.61 1.25 -21.87
CA ARG A 9 -8.56 0.31 -22.46
C ARG A 9 -9.54 -0.18 -21.42
N ILE A 10 -10.77 -0.46 -21.83
CA ILE A 10 -11.81 -1.03 -20.98
C ILE A 10 -12.24 -2.36 -21.56
N CYS A 11 -12.29 -3.39 -20.73
CA CYS A 11 -12.86 -4.67 -21.12
C CYS A 11 -14.40 -4.55 -21.14
N PRO A 12 -15.07 -4.68 -22.30
CA PRO A 12 -16.53 -4.63 -22.35
C PRO A 12 -17.20 -5.85 -21.70
N LYS A 13 -16.47 -6.96 -21.52
CA LYS A 13 -17.00 -8.18 -20.90
C LYS A 13 -17.14 -8.09 -19.40
N CYS A 14 -16.09 -7.67 -18.70
CA CYS A 14 -16.06 -7.64 -17.23
C CYS A 14 -15.96 -6.23 -16.62
N GLY A 15 -15.62 -5.21 -17.41
CA GLY A 15 -15.39 -3.85 -16.93
C GLY A 15 -14.03 -3.57 -16.31
N SER A 16 -13.04 -4.45 -16.55
CA SER A 16 -11.66 -4.24 -16.13
C SER A 16 -11.03 -3.07 -16.89
N ILE A 17 -10.33 -2.19 -16.17
CA ILE A 17 -9.67 -1.00 -16.71
C ILE A 17 -8.18 -1.31 -16.87
N ILE A 18 -7.73 -1.33 -18.12
CA ILE A 18 -6.42 -1.82 -18.52
C ILE A 18 -5.54 -0.63 -18.91
N THR A 19 -4.40 -0.51 -18.24
CA THR A 19 -3.43 0.58 -18.42
C THR A 19 -2.07 0.09 -18.98
N ALA A 20 -1.97 -1.21 -19.29
CA ALA A 20 -0.77 -1.84 -19.84
C ALA A 20 -0.59 -1.52 -21.34
N ARG A 21 0.67 -1.55 -21.84
CA ARG A 21 1.00 -1.25 -23.25
C ARG A 21 0.38 -2.24 -24.24
N ARG A 22 0.44 -3.53 -23.91
CA ARG A 22 -0.17 -4.62 -24.66
C ARG A 22 -0.21 -5.86 -23.76
N SER A 23 -1.34 -6.55 -23.79
CA SER A 23 -1.54 -7.92 -23.31
C SER A 23 -2.12 -8.71 -24.47
N ASP A 24 -2.13 -10.04 -24.38
CA ASP A 24 -2.84 -10.88 -25.34
C ASP A 24 -4.35 -10.84 -25.06
N GLU A 25 -4.73 -10.71 -23.78
CA GLU A 25 -6.11 -10.75 -23.31
C GLU A 25 -6.33 -9.94 -22.02
N CYS A 26 -7.60 -9.82 -21.63
CA CYS A 26 -8.00 -9.27 -20.35
C CYS A 26 -7.65 -10.23 -19.21
N ASN A 27 -6.74 -9.83 -18.31
CA ASN A 27 -6.30 -10.61 -17.14
C ASN A 27 -7.41 -11.05 -16.16
N THR A 28 -8.66 -10.61 -16.36
CA THR A 28 -9.80 -10.92 -15.48
C THR A 28 -10.77 -11.92 -16.10
N CYS A 29 -10.88 -11.95 -17.43
CA CYS A 29 -11.94 -12.70 -18.12
C CYS A 29 -11.56 -13.22 -19.51
N ASP A 30 -10.27 -13.11 -19.84
CA ASP A 30 -9.62 -13.70 -21.01
C ASP A 30 -10.22 -13.23 -22.35
N LEU A 31 -10.83 -12.04 -22.34
CA LEU A 31 -11.30 -11.40 -23.57
C LEU A 31 -10.09 -10.90 -24.37
N GLU A 32 -10.04 -11.28 -25.65
CA GLU A 32 -8.99 -10.88 -26.59
C GLU A 32 -8.76 -9.36 -26.62
N TRP A 33 -7.49 -8.96 -26.77
CA TRP A 33 -7.06 -7.57 -26.68
C TRP A 33 -7.71 -6.62 -27.70
N ASP A 34 -8.01 -7.12 -28.89
CA ASP A 34 -8.65 -6.39 -29.99
C ASP A 34 -10.11 -6.02 -29.68
N LYS A 35 -10.79 -6.81 -28.85
CA LYS A 35 -12.16 -6.58 -28.38
C LYS A 35 -12.23 -5.56 -27.22
N LEU A 36 -11.09 -5.14 -26.67
CA LEU A 36 -11.05 -4.12 -25.63
C LEU A 36 -11.34 -2.74 -26.22
N ILE A 37 -12.20 -1.98 -25.55
CA ILE A 37 -12.57 -0.62 -25.95
C ILE A 37 -11.39 0.32 -25.66
N LEU A 38 -10.81 0.88 -26.72
CA LEU A 38 -9.82 1.95 -26.61
C LEU A 38 -10.53 3.27 -26.27
N THR A 39 -10.17 3.88 -25.15
CA THR A 39 -10.75 5.16 -24.72
C THR A 39 -9.86 6.34 -25.12
N ASN A 40 -10.43 7.55 -25.06
CA ASN A 40 -9.69 8.81 -25.17
C ASN A 40 -9.06 9.27 -23.85
N TYR A 41 -9.22 8.51 -22.76
CA TYR A 41 -8.60 8.82 -21.48
C TYR A 41 -7.19 8.24 -21.40
N THR A 42 -6.26 8.99 -20.80
CA THR A 42 -4.88 8.56 -20.62
C THR A 42 -4.62 8.07 -19.22
N PHE A 43 -3.58 7.26 -19.06
CA PHE A 43 -3.11 6.79 -17.76
C PHE A 43 -2.78 7.93 -16.80
N LYS A 44 -2.32 9.07 -17.32
CA LYS A 44 -2.06 10.29 -16.56
C LYS A 44 -3.27 10.79 -15.77
N ILE A 45 -4.45 10.89 -16.41
CA ILE A 45 -5.69 11.34 -15.76
C ILE A 45 -6.01 10.48 -14.53
N ARG A 46 -5.78 9.16 -14.63
CA ARG A 46 -6.01 8.20 -13.54
C ARG A 46 -5.05 8.38 -12.36
N LEU A 47 -3.84 8.91 -12.58
CA LEU A 47 -2.83 9.13 -11.54
C LEU A 47 -3.05 10.44 -10.78
N GLU A 48 -3.66 11.43 -11.43
CA GLU A 48 -3.92 12.76 -10.84
C GLU A 48 -5.16 12.79 -9.94
N MET A 49 -6.03 11.77 -10.05
CA MET A 49 -7.25 11.65 -9.26
C MET A 49 -6.99 11.19 -7.82
N ASP A 50 -7.72 11.77 -6.87
CA ASP A 50 -7.83 11.22 -5.52
C ASP A 50 -8.65 9.92 -5.49
N LYS A 51 -8.77 9.30 -4.31
CA LYS A 51 -9.44 8.01 -4.13
C LYS A 51 -10.93 8.04 -4.50
N GLU A 52 -11.63 9.13 -4.18
CA GLU A 52 -13.06 9.27 -4.43
C GLU A 52 -13.32 9.61 -5.91
N GLN A 53 -12.60 10.59 -6.44
CA GLN A 53 -12.63 10.93 -7.87
C GLN A 53 -12.37 9.71 -8.75
N LYS A 54 -11.38 8.90 -8.38
CA LYS A 54 -11.05 7.68 -9.11
C LYS A 54 -12.20 6.68 -9.08
N ARG A 55 -12.83 6.47 -7.91
CA ARG A 55 -13.98 5.54 -7.78
C ARG A 55 -15.15 5.97 -8.68
N GLU A 56 -15.52 7.25 -8.60
CA GLU A 56 -16.61 7.81 -9.42
C GLU A 56 -16.30 7.73 -10.91
N TRP A 57 -15.05 8.02 -11.28
CA TRP A 57 -14.58 7.93 -12.66
C TRP A 57 -14.61 6.50 -13.20
N GLU A 58 -14.14 5.52 -12.43
CA GLU A 58 -14.23 4.10 -12.80
C GLU A 58 -15.68 3.63 -12.96
N GLU A 59 -16.58 4.07 -12.07
CA GLU A 59 -18.01 3.77 -12.17
C GLU A 59 -18.64 4.39 -13.43
N MET A 60 -18.32 5.65 -13.73
CA MET A 60 -18.76 6.33 -14.94
C MET A 60 -18.31 5.58 -16.20
N LEU A 61 -17.04 5.15 -16.25
CA LEU A 61 -16.51 4.37 -17.37
C LEU A 61 -17.27 3.05 -17.55
N ARG A 62 -17.54 2.33 -16.46
CA ARG A 62 -18.29 1.06 -16.51
C ARG A 62 -19.72 1.29 -16.99
N LYS A 63 -20.41 2.33 -16.51
CA LYS A 63 -21.75 2.69 -17.00
C LYS A 63 -21.74 3.01 -18.49
N ARG A 64 -20.74 3.75 -18.97
CA ARG A 64 -20.64 4.18 -20.37
C ARG A 64 -20.29 3.04 -21.33
N TYR A 65 -19.32 2.20 -20.97
CA TYR A 65 -18.70 1.27 -21.92
C TYR A 65 -19.06 -0.20 -21.69
N VAL A 66 -19.53 -0.56 -20.49
CA VAL A 66 -19.81 -1.95 -20.09
C VAL A 66 -21.30 -2.19 -19.99
N LEU A 67 -22.03 -1.30 -19.30
CA LEU A 67 -23.48 -1.41 -19.09
C LEU A 67 -24.30 -0.75 -20.20
N SER A 68 -23.69 -0.51 -21.37
CA SER A 68 -24.39 -0.02 -22.56
C SER A 68 -25.34 -1.11 -23.08
N PRO A 69 -26.60 -0.79 -23.46
CA PRO A 69 -27.55 -1.77 -23.98
C PRO A 69 -27.03 -2.55 -25.19
N ASP A 70 -26.20 -1.91 -26.01
CA ASP A 70 -25.67 -2.48 -27.25
C ASP A 70 -24.37 -3.26 -27.07
N ASN A 71 -23.91 -3.49 -25.83
CA ASN A 71 -22.66 -4.21 -25.57
C ASN A 71 -22.84 -5.74 -25.75
N PRO A 72 -22.34 -6.35 -26.83
CA PRO A 72 -22.54 -7.77 -27.10
C PRO A 72 -21.63 -8.68 -26.25
N TYR A 73 -20.65 -8.09 -25.56
CA TYR A 73 -19.64 -8.84 -24.80
C TYR A 73 -19.94 -8.91 -23.31
N TYR A 74 -20.89 -8.13 -22.79
CA TYR A 74 -21.17 -8.06 -21.37
C TYR A 74 -21.48 -9.44 -20.80
N ASP A 75 -20.75 -9.81 -19.75
CA ASP A 75 -20.94 -11.07 -19.05
C ASP A 75 -21.03 -10.82 -17.54
N LYS A 76 -22.18 -11.19 -16.95
CA LYS A 76 -22.46 -10.94 -15.54
C LYS A 76 -21.54 -11.72 -14.61
N GLU A 77 -21.15 -12.94 -14.99
CA GLU A 77 -20.25 -13.74 -14.17
C GLU A 77 -18.83 -13.16 -14.16
N ALA A 78 -18.32 -12.76 -15.32
CA ALA A 78 -17.04 -12.06 -15.44
C ALA A 78 -17.04 -10.72 -14.72
N TRP A 79 -18.16 -9.99 -14.74
CA TRP A 79 -18.36 -8.78 -13.94
C TRP A 79 -18.24 -9.06 -12.44
N ASN A 80 -19.00 -10.02 -11.92
CA ASN A 80 -18.96 -10.39 -10.50
C ASN A 80 -17.55 -10.85 -10.08
N ARG A 81 -16.90 -11.67 -10.91
CA ARG A 81 -15.53 -12.11 -10.68
C ARG A 81 -14.55 -10.95 -10.56
N ARG A 82 -14.69 -9.91 -11.40
CA ARG A 82 -13.90 -8.68 -11.28
C ARG A 82 -14.15 -8.00 -9.94
N GLU A 83 -15.40 -7.86 -9.51
CA GLU A 83 -15.74 -7.24 -8.23
C GLU A 83 -15.13 -8.00 -7.05
N ASP A 84 -15.20 -9.32 -7.06
CA ASP A 84 -14.58 -10.17 -6.04
C ASP A 84 -13.06 -9.95 -5.99
N ILE A 85 -12.38 -9.91 -7.16
CA ILE A 85 -10.94 -9.67 -7.24
C ILE A 85 -10.59 -8.27 -6.71
N GLU A 86 -11.32 -7.23 -7.12
CA GLU A 86 -11.10 -5.85 -6.64
C GLU A 86 -11.30 -5.75 -5.12
N PHE A 87 -12.32 -6.42 -4.59
CA PHE A 87 -12.59 -6.48 -3.16
C PHE A 87 -11.45 -7.17 -2.40
N GLN A 88 -10.97 -8.33 -2.86
CA GLN A 88 -9.84 -9.04 -2.25
C GLN A 88 -8.56 -8.20 -2.27
N ILE A 89 -8.26 -7.53 -3.38
CA ILE A 89 -7.10 -6.63 -3.50
C ILE A 89 -7.22 -5.47 -2.50
N GLN A 90 -8.41 -4.87 -2.36
CA GLN A 90 -8.63 -3.79 -1.41
C GLN A 90 -8.43 -4.26 0.03
N LEU A 91 -9.01 -5.41 0.40
CA LEU A 91 -8.85 -5.99 1.72
C LEU A 91 -7.39 -6.28 2.06
N GLN A 92 -6.63 -6.82 1.10
CA GLN A 92 -5.18 -7.08 1.27
C GLN A 92 -4.39 -5.79 1.48
N LYS A 93 -4.69 -4.72 0.72
CA LYS A 93 -4.04 -3.42 0.89
C LYS A 93 -4.32 -2.82 2.27
N ASP A 94 -5.58 -2.85 2.70
CA ASP A 94 -6.00 -2.31 3.99
C ASP A 94 -5.33 -3.07 5.14
N ASN A 95 -5.23 -4.41 5.03
CA ASN A 95 -4.53 -5.23 6.02
C ASN A 95 -3.02 -4.94 6.05
N TRP A 96 -2.40 -4.77 4.88
CA TRP A 96 -0.97 -4.44 4.81
C TRP A 96 -0.67 -3.04 5.38
N GLU A 97 -1.53 -2.07 5.12
CA GLU A 97 -1.41 -0.72 5.67
C GLU A 97 -1.58 -0.71 7.20
N LYS A 98 -2.57 -1.44 7.73
CA LYS A 98 -2.75 -1.63 9.17
C LYS A 98 -1.51 -2.24 9.81
N LYS A 99 -1.01 -3.34 9.27
CA LYS A 99 0.21 -4.00 9.77
C LYS A 99 1.40 -3.06 9.76
N ARG A 100 1.60 -2.30 8.67
CA ARG A 100 2.69 -1.32 8.58
C ARG A 100 2.56 -0.21 9.65
N ASN A 101 1.34 0.27 9.89
CA ASN A 101 1.08 1.30 10.89
C ASN A 101 1.26 0.77 12.32
N GLU A 102 0.88 -0.47 12.59
CA GLU A 102 1.12 -1.16 13.86
C GLU A 102 2.62 -1.37 14.11
N GLU A 103 3.38 -1.82 13.11
CA GLU A 103 4.85 -1.94 13.18
C GLU A 103 5.52 -0.58 13.40
N ALA A 104 5.05 0.48 12.73
CA ALA A 104 5.55 1.83 12.93
C ALA A 104 5.25 2.33 14.36
N ALA A 105 4.02 2.14 14.87
CA ALA A 105 3.65 2.49 16.24
C ALA A 105 4.44 1.68 17.28
N GLN A 106 4.67 0.40 17.03
CA GLN A 106 5.49 -0.45 17.90
C GLN A 106 6.97 -0.03 17.86
N SER A 107 7.51 0.38 16.71
CA SER A 107 8.87 0.88 16.61
C SER A 107 9.05 2.20 17.38
N GLN A 108 8.03 3.08 17.38
CA GLN A 108 8.01 4.31 18.16
C GLN A 108 7.91 4.04 19.66
N SER A 109 7.11 3.05 20.10
CA SER A 109 7.00 2.71 21.52
C SER A 109 8.26 2.02 22.08
N HIS A 110 9.07 1.37 21.23
CA HIS A 110 10.36 0.80 21.61
C HIS A 110 11.54 1.78 21.54
N GLN A 111 11.34 3.02 21.06
CA GLN A 111 12.40 4.03 21.15
C GLN A 111 12.63 4.37 22.62
N LEU A 112 13.85 4.11 23.10
CA LEU A 112 14.27 4.51 24.44
C LEU A 112 14.31 6.05 24.47
N ILE A 113 13.47 6.67 25.29
CA ILE A 113 13.44 8.13 25.49
C ILE A 113 13.99 8.43 26.88
N CYS A 114 14.90 9.39 26.98
CA CYS A 114 15.44 9.80 28.27
C CYS A 114 14.37 10.52 29.10
N PRO A 115 14.04 10.06 30.32
CA PRO A 115 13.01 10.71 31.15
C PRO A 115 13.42 12.09 31.65
N LYS A 116 14.70 12.46 31.55
CA LYS A 116 15.22 13.74 32.04
C LYS A 116 15.27 14.83 30.97
N CYS A 117 15.57 14.50 29.72
CA CYS A 117 15.75 15.48 28.64
C CYS A 117 15.01 15.15 27.34
N ALA A 118 14.25 14.05 27.29
CA ALA A 118 13.58 13.53 26.09
C ALA A 118 14.51 13.18 24.91
N GLY A 119 15.83 13.16 25.11
CA GLY A 119 16.80 12.70 24.12
C GLY A 119 16.66 11.21 23.80
N THR A 120 16.94 10.83 22.55
CA THR A 120 16.84 9.46 22.03
C THR A 120 18.21 8.81 21.78
N ASN A 121 19.30 9.54 21.97
CA ASN A 121 20.66 9.06 21.78
C ASN A 121 21.21 8.44 23.08
N PHE A 122 21.50 7.14 23.03
CA PHE A 122 22.06 6.39 24.16
C PHE A 122 23.31 5.63 23.77
N THR A 123 24.32 5.63 24.65
CA THR A 123 25.51 4.79 24.51
C THR A 123 25.42 3.60 25.46
N PRO A 124 25.58 2.35 24.97
CA PRO A 124 25.63 1.17 25.83
C PRO A 124 26.96 1.10 26.58
N VAL A 125 26.91 1.08 27.91
CA VAL A 125 28.08 0.99 28.78
C VAL A 125 28.00 -0.29 29.61
N ARG A 126 29.02 -1.15 29.51
CA ARG A 126 29.09 -2.41 30.28
C ARG A 126 29.42 -2.12 31.75
N ARG A 127 28.61 -2.61 32.68
CA ARG A 127 28.93 -2.61 34.12
C ARG A 127 29.95 -3.71 34.42
N LYS A 128 31.21 -3.35 34.63
CA LYS A 128 32.27 -4.34 34.91
C LYS A 128 32.25 -4.88 36.35
N TRP A 129 31.67 -4.17 37.32
CA TRP A 129 31.71 -4.58 38.73
C TRP A 129 30.51 -4.03 39.51
N SER A 130 29.86 -4.89 40.31
CA SER A 130 28.80 -4.49 41.24
C SER A 130 29.33 -4.62 42.66
N PHE A 131 29.58 -3.49 43.33
CA PHE A 131 30.06 -3.46 44.71
C PHE A 131 29.12 -4.12 45.72
N ILE A 132 27.82 -4.22 45.40
CA ILE A 132 26.81 -4.76 46.30
C ILE A 132 26.76 -6.29 46.24
N THR A 133 27.00 -6.87 45.07
CA THR A 133 26.85 -8.32 44.86
C THR A 133 28.18 -9.05 44.68
N GLY A 134 29.30 -8.37 44.47
CA GLY A 134 30.62 -9.01 44.38
C GLY A 134 30.82 -9.92 43.15
N PHE A 135 29.87 -9.95 42.22
CA PHE A 135 29.92 -10.75 40.99
C PHE A 135 30.14 -9.85 39.76
N MET A 136 30.96 -10.31 38.82
CA MET A 136 31.07 -9.71 37.48
C MET A 136 29.75 -9.95 36.73
N THR A 137 29.00 -8.87 36.47
CA THR A 137 27.74 -8.95 35.73
C THR A 137 27.96 -8.51 34.29
N ASN A 138 27.50 -9.26 33.28
CA ASN A 138 27.49 -8.81 31.89
C ASN A 138 26.37 -7.79 31.58
N LYS A 139 25.87 -7.06 32.59
CA LYS A 139 24.78 -6.09 32.41
C LYS A 139 25.27 -4.85 31.66
N VAL A 140 24.44 -4.36 30.74
CA VAL A 140 24.69 -3.17 29.92
C VAL A 140 23.70 -2.08 30.36
N ASP A 141 24.24 -0.92 30.69
CA ASP A 141 23.46 0.28 30.97
C ASP A 141 23.37 1.15 29.74
N MET A 142 22.24 1.85 29.58
CA MET A 142 22.07 2.83 28.51
C MET A 142 22.26 4.23 29.11
N VAL A 143 23.31 4.93 28.70
CA VAL A 143 23.59 6.30 29.15
C VAL A 143 23.15 7.28 28.09
N CYS A 144 22.28 8.23 28.44
CA CYS A 144 21.84 9.28 27.52
C CYS A 144 23.01 10.21 27.17
N ASN A 145 23.25 10.43 25.88
CA ASN A 145 24.35 11.27 25.41
C ASN A 145 24.10 12.77 25.67
N ASP A 146 22.84 13.19 25.74
CA ASP A 146 22.48 14.61 25.87
C ASP A 146 22.53 15.11 27.32
N CYS A 147 22.20 14.26 28.31
CA CYS A 147 22.14 14.68 29.72
C CYS A 147 22.86 13.75 30.70
N GLY A 148 23.47 12.66 30.23
CA GLY A 148 24.21 11.70 31.06
C GLY A 148 23.35 10.80 31.96
N HIS A 149 22.01 10.88 31.86
CA HIS A 149 21.14 10.03 32.68
C HIS A 149 21.28 8.55 32.31
N VAL A 150 21.41 7.69 33.33
CA VAL A 150 21.63 6.25 33.16
C VAL A 150 20.31 5.50 33.31
N VAL A 151 19.84 4.91 32.23
CA VAL A 151 18.68 4.00 32.23
C VAL A 151 19.20 2.59 32.48
N LYS A 152 18.80 2.02 33.63
CA LYS A 152 19.20 0.66 34.05
C LYS A 152 18.22 -0.33 33.44
N LYS A 153 18.74 -1.31 32.68
CA LYS A 153 17.96 -2.46 32.20
C LYS A 153 18.24 -3.70 33.06
#